data_AF-A0A9X4C716-F1
#
_entry.id   AF-A0A9X4C716-F1
#
_cell.length_a   1.000
_cell.length_b   1.000
_cell.length_c   1.000
_cell.angle_alpha   90.00
_cell.angle_beta   90.00
_cell.angle_gamma   90.00
#
_symmetry.space_group_name_H-M   'P 1'
#
loop_
_entity.id
_entity.type
_entity.pdbx_description
1 polymer ?
#
loop_
_entity_poly.entity_id
_entity_poly.type
_entity_poly.pdbx_seq_one_letter_code
_entity_poly.pdbx_strand_id
1 'polypeptide(L)' 'MTTARRTRKKLTAETLIRAIASSTAIETGQSVETIERKLKVRSSKFLHLSLAK' A
#
# COMPACT_ATOMS: atom_id res chain seq x y z
N MET A 1 22.78 -9.53 22.31
CA MET A 1 22.09 -9.04 21.09
C MET A 1 20.80 -8.37 21.50
N THR A 2 20.71 -7.04 21.38
CA THR A 2 19.55 -6.27 21.86
C THR A 2 18.39 -6.39 20.87
N THR A 3 17.30 -7.03 21.30
CA THR A 3 16.06 -7.11 20.55
C THR A 3 15.37 -5.75 20.60
N ALA A 4 15.62 -4.91 19.60
CA ALA A 4 14.91 -3.64 19.46
C ALA A 4 13.41 -3.90 19.30
N ARG A 5 12.65 -3.67 20.36
CA ARG A 5 11.18 -3.76 20.38
C ARG A 5 10.64 -2.69 19.44
N ARG A 6 10.30 -3.08 18.19
CA ARG A 6 9.65 -2.19 17.22
C ARG A 6 8.35 -1.69 17.82
N THR A 7 8.30 -0.40 18.13
CA THR A 7 7.07 0.29 18.46
C THR A 7 6.13 0.14 17.26
N ARG A 8 4.89 -0.30 17.51
CA ARG A 8 3.87 -0.44 16.46
C ARG A 8 3.53 0.97 15.97
N LYS A 9 4.24 1.47 14.95
CA LYS A 9 3.83 2.66 14.22
C LYS A 9 2.43 2.37 13.67
N LYS A 10 1.47 3.26 13.95
CA LYS A 10 0.14 3.18 13.34
C LYS A 10 0.35 3.18 11.82
N LEU A 11 -0.10 2.12 11.16
CA LEU A 11 -0.05 2.02 9.71
C LEU A 11 -1.01 3.07 9.15
N THR A 12 -0.49 4.08 8.47
CA THR A 12 -1.31 5.07 7.79
C THR A 12 -1.73 4.53 6.42
N ALA A 13 -2.85 5.02 5.88
CA ALA A 13 -3.31 4.66 4.55
C ALA A 13 -2.22 4.90 3.48
N GLU A 14 -1.46 5.99 3.61
CA GLU A 14 -0.34 6.30 2.72
C GLU A 14 0.76 5.23 2.75
N THR A 15 1.14 4.74 3.94
CA THR A 15 2.13 3.65 4.04
C THR A 15 1.61 2.35 3.44
N LEU A 16 0.32 2.06 3.57
CA LEU A 16 -0.29 0.89 2.96
C LEU A 16 -0.31 1.01 1.43
N ILE A 17 -0.75 2.16 0.90
CA ILE A 17 -0.77 2.45 -0.54
C ILE A 17 0.62 2.30 -1.13
N ARG A 18 1.66 2.84 -0.46
CA ARG A 18 3.04 2.73 -0.92
C ARG A 18 3.53 1.28 -0.95
N ALA A 19 3.24 0.51 0.10
CA ALA A 19 3.64 -0.90 0.16
C ALA A 19 3.01 -1.71 -0.98
N ILE A 20 1.71 -1.52 -1.22
CA ILE A 20 0.99 -2.17 -2.31
C ILE A 20 1.55 -1.73 -3.65
N ALA A 21 1.71 -0.43 -3.87
CA ALA A 21 2.23 0.10 -5.13
C ALA A 21 3.64 -0.38 -5.44
N SER A 22 4.50 -0.53 -4.44
CA SER A 22 5.84 -1.11 -4.60
C SER A 22 5.77 -2.57 -5.06
N SER A 23 4.99 -3.44 -4.40
CA SER A 23 4.85 -4.83 -4.82
C SER A 23 4.22 -4.97 -6.20
N THR A 24 3.16 -4.22 -6.47
CA THR A 24 2.48 -4.22 -7.77
C THR A 24 3.38 -3.68 -8.87
N ALA A 25 4.21 -2.67 -8.62
CA ALA A 25 5.14 -2.14 -9.62
C ALA A 25 6.17 -3.17 -10.05
N ILE A 26 6.67 -3.99 -9.12
CA ILE A 26 7.59 -5.08 -9.45
C ILE A 26 6.88 -6.17 -10.26
N GLU A 27 5.66 -6.54 -9.88
CA GLU A 27 4.89 -7.60 -10.55
C GLU A 27 4.40 -7.20 -11.95
N THR A 28 3.95 -5.95 -12.12
CA THR A 28 3.34 -5.46 -13.36
C THR A 28 4.30 -4.66 -14.25
N GLY A 29 5.49 -4.32 -13.75
CA GLY A 29 6.44 -3.44 -14.43
C GLY A 29 5.95 -1.99 -14.60
N GLN A 30 4.83 -1.60 -13.99
CA GLN A 30 4.33 -0.23 -14.04
C GLN A 30 5.03 0.65 -13.01
N SER A 31 5.14 1.95 -13.30
CA SER A 31 5.71 2.90 -12.34
C SER A 31 4.86 2.98 -11.07
N VAL A 32 5.52 2.95 -9.91
CA VAL A 32 4.91 3.06 -8.57
C VAL A 32 3.96 4.26 -8.49
N GLU A 33 4.37 5.43 -9.00
CA GLU A 33 3.56 6.65 -8.97
C GLU A 33 2.21 6.53 -9.70
N THR A 34 2.19 5.78 -10.80
CA THR A 34 0.97 5.53 -11.58
C THR A 34 0.02 4.63 -10.80
N ILE A 35 0.55 3.64 -10.07
CA ILE A 35 -0.24 2.77 -9.21
C ILE A 35 -0.73 3.54 -7.98
N GLU A 36 0.12 4.34 -7.33
CA GLU A 36 -0.27 5.18 -6.19
C GLU A 36 -1.39 6.17 -6.56
N ARG A 37 -1.28 6.84 -7.72
CA ARG A 37 -2.35 7.72 -8.23
C ARG A 37 -3.65 6.95 -8.44
N LYS A 38 -3.60 5.76 -9.04
CA LYS A 38 -4.79 4.91 -9.24
C LYS A 38 -5.41 4.43 -7.93
N LEU A 39 -4.59 4.11 -6.91
CA LEU A 39 -5.07 3.69 -5.60
C LEU A 39 -5.65 4.85 -4.77
N LYS A 40 -5.13 6.07 -4.96
CA LYS A 40 -5.65 7.29 -4.31
C LYS A 40 -6.94 7.78 -4.94
N VAL A 41 -7.10 7.61 -6.25
CA VAL A 41 -8.36 7.88 -6.95
C VAL A 41 -9.34 6.79 -6.55
N ARG A 42 -10.22 7.09 -5.61
CA ARG A 42 -11.25 6.18 -5.03
C ARG A 42 -12.30 5.69 -6.05
N SER A 43 -12.05 5.85 -7.34
CA SER A 43 -12.85 5.30 -8.44
C SER A 43 -12.35 3.89 -8.77
N SER A 44 -12.71 2.93 -7.93
CA SER A 44 -12.37 1.52 -8.16
C SER A 44 -13.63 0.75 -8.54
N LYS A 45 -13.53 -0.11 -9.56
CA LYS A 45 -14.57 -1.10 -9.90
C LYS A 45 -14.93 -2.01 -8.71
N PHE A 46 -14.11 -2.01 -7.66
CA PHE A 46 -14.22 -2.87 -6.48
C PHE A 46 -14.28 -2.08 -5.17
N LEU A 47 -15.11 -1.02 -5.12
CA LEU A 47 -15.35 -0.22 -3.90
C LEU A 47 -15.77 -1.05 -2.66
N HIS A 48 -16.32 -2.25 -2.87
CA HIS A 48 -16.73 -3.17 -1.82
C HIS A 48 -15.59 -4.04 -1.27
N LEU A 49 -14.44 -4.09 -1.94
CA LEU A 49 -13.27 -4.82 -1.45
C LEU A 49 -12.53 -3.92 -0.46
N SER A 50 -12.75 -4.22 0.82
CA SER A 50 -11.95 -3.66 1.90
C SER A 50 -10.82 -4.63 2.22
N LEU A 51 -9.60 -4.13 2.37
CA LEU A 51 -8.47 -4.98 2.75
C LEU A 51 -8.77 -5.59 4.13
N ALA A 52 -8.78 -6.93 4.22
CA ALA A 52 -9.04 -7.63 5.46
C ALA A 52 -7.96 -7.27 6.50
N LYS A 53 -8.40 -7.06 7.74
CA LYS A 53 -7.58 -6.53 8.84
C LYS A 53 -6.73 -7.59 9.51
#